data_AF-A0A353TD98-F1
#
_entry.id   AF-A0A353TD98-F1
#
_cell.length_a   1.000
_cell.length_b   1.000
_cell.length_c   1.000
_cell.angle_alpha   90.00
_cell.angle_beta   90.00
_cell.angle_gamma   90.00
#
_symmetry.space_group_name_H-M   'P 1'
#
loop_
_entity.id
_entity.type
_entity.pdbx_description
1 polymer ?
#
loop_
_entity_poly.entity_id
_entity_poly.type
_entity_poly.pdbx_seq_one_letter_code
_entity_poly.pdbx_strand_id
1 'polypeptide(L)'
;MNVYKEIQYDLHSGVIFPIGYIPSGKSWTGFQSIYDGYGYFLILRENNKNKSKQLHTWLKPGTDIKLEKILGEGDNFQAKAGEEGQTSFTLEAENSYSLYKYKIVQ
;
A
#
# COMPACT_ATOMS: atom_id res chain seq x y z
N MET A 1 -5.79 22.03 -6.23
CA MET A 1 -6.33 20.79 -6.83
C MET A 1 -6.44 19.74 -5.73
N ASN A 2 -7.52 18.96 -5.70
CA ASN A 2 -7.66 17.90 -4.70
C ASN A 2 -7.18 16.60 -5.36
N VAL A 3 -5.92 16.22 -5.11
CA VAL A 3 -5.23 15.07 -5.73
C VAL A 3 -6.08 13.80 -5.66
N TYR A 4 -6.82 13.58 -4.56
CA TYR A 4 -7.71 12.44 -4.45
C TYR A 4 -8.83 12.45 -5.52
N LYS A 5 -9.42 13.61 -5.83
CA LYS A 5 -10.48 13.70 -6.84
C LYS A 5 -10.00 13.33 -8.25
N GLU A 6 -8.72 13.50 -8.53
CA GLU A 6 -8.11 13.14 -9.81
C GLU A 6 -7.97 11.63 -9.97
N ILE A 7 -7.73 10.91 -8.88
CA ILE A 7 -7.50 9.45 -8.91
C ILE A 7 -8.66 8.61 -8.39
N GLN A 8 -9.67 9.19 -7.72
CA GLN A 8 -10.70 8.44 -7.01
C GLN A 8 -11.42 7.42 -7.90
N TYR A 9 -11.69 7.78 -9.16
CA TYR A 9 -12.38 6.89 -10.08
C TYR A 9 -11.50 5.67 -10.42
N ASP A 10 -10.21 5.90 -10.72
CA ASP A 10 -9.22 4.85 -10.98
C ASP A 10 -8.94 4.03 -9.71
N LEU A 11 -8.90 4.64 -8.52
CA LEU A 11 -8.70 3.93 -7.28
C LEU A 11 -9.85 2.94 -6.99
N HIS A 12 -11.10 3.36 -7.19
CA HIS A 12 -12.29 2.60 -6.82
C HIS A 12 -12.80 1.64 -7.91
N SER A 13 -12.27 1.73 -9.14
CA SER A 13 -12.67 0.83 -10.24
C SER A 13 -11.85 -0.47 -10.30
N GLY A 14 -10.78 -0.58 -9.52
CA GLY A 14 -9.97 -1.80 -9.42
C GLY A 14 -10.61 -2.85 -8.52
N VAL A 15 -10.08 -4.08 -8.53
CA VAL A 15 -10.53 -5.12 -7.59
C VAL A 15 -9.91 -4.82 -6.23
N ILE A 16 -10.74 -4.49 -5.23
CA ILE A 16 -10.27 -4.07 -3.90
C ILE A 16 -10.29 -5.23 -2.93
N PHE A 17 -9.14 -5.48 -2.29
CA PHE A 17 -9.00 -6.45 -1.21
C PHE A 17 -8.33 -5.82 0.02
N PRO A 18 -8.73 -6.24 1.23
CA PRO A 18 -8.04 -5.81 2.45
C PRO A 18 -6.61 -6.37 2.49
N ILE A 19 -5.72 -5.63 3.14
CA ILE A 19 -4.37 -6.07 3.48
C ILE A 19 -4.03 -5.69 4.93
N GLY A 20 -3.16 -6.47 5.56
CA GLY A 20 -2.85 -6.31 6.98
C GLY A 20 -3.94 -6.88 7.89
N TYR A 21 -4.08 -6.29 9.08
CA TYR A 21 -4.97 -6.80 10.12
C TYR A 21 -6.32 -6.06 10.14
N ILE A 22 -7.30 -6.69 10.78
CA ILE A 22 -8.56 -6.04 11.13
C ILE A 22 -8.25 -4.77 11.95
N PRO A 23 -8.84 -3.61 11.59
CA PRO A 23 -8.64 -2.36 12.32
C PRO A 23 -8.96 -2.54 13.81
N SER A 24 -8.02 -2.14 14.67
CA SER A 24 -8.15 -2.26 16.12
C SER A 24 -7.72 -0.98 16.86
N GLY A 25 -7.27 0.03 16.12
CA GLY A 25 -6.58 1.20 16.63
C GLY A 25 -5.11 0.98 16.98
N LYS A 26 -4.54 -0.22 16.78
CA LYS A 26 -3.16 -0.57 17.17
C LYS A 26 -2.37 -1.37 16.13
N SER A 27 -2.94 -1.59 14.95
CA SER A 27 -2.41 -2.48 13.92
C SER A 27 -1.89 -1.72 12.70
N TRP A 28 -1.32 -2.48 11.77
CA TRP A 28 -1.18 -2.06 10.38
C TRP A 28 -2.34 -2.62 9.58
N THR A 29 -3.04 -1.77 8.84
CA THR A 29 -4.22 -2.13 8.06
C THR A 29 -4.23 -1.37 6.75
N GLY A 30 -5.16 -1.69 5.86
CA GLY A 30 -5.20 -1.09 4.54
C GLY A 30 -6.00 -1.89 3.53
N PHE A 31 -5.91 -1.44 2.29
CA PHE A 31 -6.39 -2.19 1.15
C PHE A 31 -5.46 -2.05 -0.04
N GLN A 32 -5.56 -3.02 -0.94
CA GLN A 32 -4.98 -2.98 -2.26
C GLN A 32 -6.11 -2.87 -3.29
N SER A 33 -6.00 -1.94 -4.22
CA SER A 33 -6.84 -1.89 -5.42
C SER A 33 -6.02 -2.40 -6.60
N ILE A 34 -6.52 -3.43 -7.29
CA ILE A 34 -5.74 -4.22 -8.25
C ILE A 34 -6.24 -3.99 -9.67
N TYR A 35 -5.28 -3.73 -10.56
CA TYR A 35 -5.42 -3.79 -12.01
C TYR A 35 -4.41 -4.77 -12.61
N ASP A 36 -4.49 -4.97 -13.92
CA ASP A 36 -3.45 -5.68 -14.66
C ASP A 36 -2.20 -4.80 -14.80
N GLY A 37 -1.08 -5.24 -14.20
CA GLY A 37 0.21 -4.56 -14.26
C GLY A 37 0.39 -3.35 -13.32
N TYR A 38 -0.66 -2.87 -12.65
CA TYR A 38 -0.56 -1.76 -11.70
C TYR A 38 -1.66 -1.82 -10.63
N GLY A 39 -1.64 -0.87 -9.71
CA GLY A 39 -2.72 -0.70 -8.76
C GLY A 39 -2.39 0.33 -7.69
N TYR A 40 -3.08 0.23 -6.57
CA TYR A 40 -2.92 1.14 -5.46
C TYR A 40 -2.79 0.39 -4.13
N PHE A 41 -2.03 0.97 -3.21
CA PHE A 41 -2.01 0.57 -1.81
C PHE A 41 -2.42 1.75 -0.95
N LEU A 42 -3.45 1.58 -0.13
CA LEU A 42 -3.69 2.44 1.03
C LEU A 42 -3.16 1.72 2.26
N ILE A 43 -2.13 2.27 2.88
CA ILE A 43 -1.50 1.73 4.08
C ILE A 43 -1.81 2.66 5.25
N LEU A 44 -2.26 2.07 6.35
CA LEU A 44 -2.58 2.76 7.60
C LEU A 44 -1.72 2.14 8.71
N ARG A 45 -0.93 2.96 9.39
CA ARG A 45 -0.30 2.61 10.66
C ARG A 45 -1.12 3.27 11.76
N GLU A 46 -1.85 2.47 12.53
CA GLU A 46 -2.58 2.95 13.70
C GLU A 46 -1.60 3.26 14.86
N ASN A 47 -2.02 3.18 16.13
CA ASN A 47 -1.14 3.31 17.28
C ASN A 47 -0.27 2.06 17.46
N ASN A 48 0.68 1.86 16.57
CA ASN A 48 1.62 0.73 16.56
C ASN A 48 3.05 1.22 16.68
N LYS A 49 3.82 0.69 17.64
CA LYS A 49 5.22 1.10 17.88
C LYS A 49 6.19 0.71 16.74
N ASN A 50 5.84 -0.30 15.94
CA ASN A 50 6.69 -0.73 14.83
C ASN A 50 6.47 0.21 13.64
N LYS A 51 7.51 0.93 13.26
CA LYS A 51 7.53 1.87 12.13
C LYS A 51 7.49 1.18 10.76
N SER A 52 7.88 -0.09 10.71
CA SER A 52 7.87 -0.88 9.49
C SER A 52 7.13 -2.19 9.69
N LYS A 53 6.44 -2.65 8.65
CA LYS A 53 5.73 -3.92 8.65
C LYS A 53 5.71 -4.55 7.26
N GLN A 54 5.95 -5.85 7.21
CA GLN A 54 5.64 -6.68 6.05
C GLN A 54 4.15 -7.01 6.06
N LEU A 55 3.46 -6.62 5.00
CA LEU A 55 2.04 -6.91 4.81
C LEU A 55 1.87 -7.87 3.65
N HIS A 56 1.07 -8.92 3.85
CA HIS A 56 0.61 -9.78 2.76
C HIS A 56 -0.19 -8.95 1.77
N THR A 57 0.24 -8.99 0.52
CA THR A 57 -0.43 -8.35 -0.61
C THR A 57 -0.87 -9.41 -1.61
N TRP A 58 -1.60 -9.00 -2.63
CA TRP A 58 -2.08 -9.87 -3.70
C TRP A 58 -1.12 -9.91 -4.90
N LEU A 59 0.12 -9.47 -4.72
CA LEU A 59 1.17 -9.60 -5.72
C LEU A 59 1.69 -11.04 -5.76
N LYS A 60 2.09 -11.51 -6.95
CA LYS A 60 2.75 -12.80 -7.07
C LYS A 60 4.12 -12.73 -6.38
N PRO A 61 4.58 -13.82 -5.75
CA PRO A 61 5.92 -13.88 -5.18
C PRO A 61 7.00 -13.50 -6.20
N GLY A 62 7.99 -12.72 -5.77
CA GLY A 62 9.09 -12.26 -6.61
C GLY A 62 8.74 -11.14 -7.60
N THR A 63 7.52 -10.60 -7.58
CA THR A 63 7.14 -9.47 -8.44
C THR A 63 7.90 -8.20 -8.02
N ASP A 64 8.64 -7.60 -8.94
CA ASP A 64 9.26 -6.30 -8.74
C ASP A 64 8.23 -5.19 -9.01
N ILE A 65 8.12 -4.23 -8.09
CA ILE A 65 7.18 -3.11 -8.18
C ILE A 65 7.87 -1.78 -7.89
N LYS A 66 7.42 -0.74 -8.57
CA LYS A 66 7.74 0.65 -8.26
C LYS A 66 6.51 1.30 -7.64
N LEU A 67 6.68 1.89 -6.47
CA LEU A 67 5.63 2.63 -5.75
C LEU A 67 5.89 4.13 -5.83
N GLU A 68 4.86 4.86 -6.22
CA GLU A 68 4.82 6.32 -6.25
C GLU A 68 3.82 6.79 -5.21
N LYS A 69 4.29 7.58 -4.24
CA LYS A 69 3.44 8.19 -3.22
C LYS A 69 2.55 9.24 -3.86
N ILE A 70 1.26 9.15 -3.57
CA ILE A 70 0.25 10.10 -4.00
C ILE A 70 -0.15 11.01 -2.83
N LEU A 71 -0.42 10.42 -1.66
CA LEU A 71 -0.83 11.13 -0.45
C LEU A 71 -0.22 10.49 0.80
N GLY A 72 -0.15 11.27 1.88
CA GLY A 72 0.32 10.79 3.19
C GLY A 72 1.85 10.83 3.35
N GLU A 73 2.36 9.93 4.19
CA GLU A 73 3.79 9.86 4.56
C GLU A 73 4.62 8.98 3.61
N GLY A 74 5.92 8.89 3.89
CA GLY A 74 6.87 8.08 3.12
C GLY A 74 7.33 8.74 1.82
N ASP A 75 8.04 7.97 1.02
CA ASP A 75 8.63 8.40 -0.25
C ASP A 75 8.35 7.37 -1.34
N ASN A 76 8.70 7.71 -2.58
CA ASN A 76 8.68 6.74 -3.67
C ASN A 76 9.75 5.68 -3.42
N PHE A 77 9.43 4.41 -3.63
CA PHE A 77 10.38 3.33 -3.45
C PHE A 77 10.11 2.17 -4.40
N GLN A 78 11.08 1.26 -4.51
CA GLN A 78 10.91 0.00 -5.21
C GLN A 78 10.90 -1.13 -4.17
N ALA A 79 10.12 -2.15 -4.45
CA ALA A 79 10.04 -3.33 -3.60
C ALA A 79 9.91 -4.57 -4.47
N LYS A 80 10.42 -5.67 -3.94
CA LYS A 80 10.19 -7.00 -4.48
C LYS A 80 9.24 -7.73 -3.55
N ALA A 81 8.16 -8.27 -4.10
CA ALA A 81 7.23 -9.07 -3.34
C ALA A 81 7.94 -10.32 -2.81
N GLY A 82 7.84 -10.58 -1.50
CA GLY A 82 8.46 -11.74 -0.87
C GLY A 82 7.82 -13.06 -1.27
N GLU A 83 8.24 -14.16 -0.65
CA GLU A 83 7.82 -15.53 -0.99
C GLU A 83 6.31 -15.76 -0.88
N GLU A 84 5.61 -15.03 -0.02
CA GLU A 84 4.14 -15.09 0.11
C GLU A 84 3.44 -13.85 -0.48
N GLY A 85 4.10 -13.11 -1.38
CA GLY A 85 3.56 -11.89 -1.96
C GLY A 85 3.58 -10.68 -1.00
N GLN A 86 4.36 -10.75 0.09
CA GLN A 86 4.43 -9.65 1.04
C GLN A 86 5.24 -8.44 0.54
N THR A 87 4.83 -7.24 0.95
CA THR A 87 5.56 -5.99 0.70
C THR A 87 5.84 -5.27 2.01
N SER A 88 7.06 -4.74 2.17
CA SER A 88 7.46 -3.94 3.34
C SER A 88 7.04 -2.49 3.16
N PHE A 89 6.37 -1.95 4.18
CA PHE A 89 6.03 -0.53 4.26
C PHE A 89 6.61 0.08 5.53
N THR A 90 6.99 1.35 5.45
CA THR A 90 7.50 2.13 6.58
C THR A 90 6.75 3.45 6.66
N LEU A 91 6.26 3.79 7.85
CA LEU A 91 5.62 5.06 8.18
C LEU A 91 6.21 5.53 9.51
N GLU A 92 6.74 6.74 9.58
CA GLU A 92 7.52 7.20 10.75
C GLU A 92 6.62 7.60 11.92
N ALA A 93 5.51 8.30 11.65
CA ALA A 93 4.55 8.69 12.67
C ALA A 93 3.53 7.58 12.93
N GLU A 94 3.06 7.50 14.18
CA GLU A 94 1.88 6.70 14.53
C GLU A 94 0.60 7.40 14.05
N ASN A 95 -0.47 6.63 13.82
CA ASN A 95 -1.74 7.14 13.29
C ASN A 95 -1.57 7.89 11.95
N SER A 96 -0.71 7.36 11.10
CA SER A 96 -0.37 7.90 9.79
C SER A 96 -0.87 6.97 8.69
N TYR A 97 -0.83 7.48 7.46
CA TYR A 97 -1.21 6.71 6.28
C TYR A 97 -0.37 7.11 5.09
N SER A 98 -0.37 6.25 4.08
CA SER A 98 0.12 6.56 2.75
C SER A 98 -0.74 5.90 1.69
N LEU A 99 -1.00 6.64 0.62
CA LEU A 99 -1.59 6.13 -0.60
C LEU A 99 -0.51 6.08 -1.67
N TYR A 100 -0.20 4.88 -2.14
CA TYR A 100 0.74 4.64 -3.22
C TYR A 100 0.02 4.17 -4.47
N LYS A 101 0.48 4.59 -5.65
CA LYS A 101 0.24 3.89 -6.90
C LYS A 101 1.44 2.99 -7.14
N TYR A 102 1.22 1.69 -7.34
CA TYR A 102 2.29 0.77 -7.71
C TYR A 102 2.17 0.39 -9.18
N LYS A 103 3.30 0.09 -9.81
CA LYS A 103 3.39 -0.53 -11.14
C LYS A 103 4.33 -1.73 -11.07
N ILE A 104 3.94 -2.82 -11.70
CA ILE A 104 4.80 -3.99 -11.87
C ILE A 104 5.88 -3.63 -12.89
N VAL A 105 7.13 -3.89 -12.52
CA VAL A 105 8.30 -3.73 -13.38
C VAL A 105 8.65 -5.12 -13.91
N GLN A 106 8.70 -5.25 -15.23
CA GLN A 106 9.15 -6.47 -15.91
C GLN A 106 10.65 -6.40 -16.18
#